data_AF-A0A6G2CFW3-F1
#
_entry.id   AF-A0A6G2CFW3-F1
#
_cell.length_a   1.000
_cell.length_b   1.000
_cell.length_c   1.000
_cell.angle_alpha   90.00
_cell.angle_beta   90.00
_cell.angle_gamma   90.00
#
_symmetry.space_group_name_H-M   'P 1'
#
loop_
_entity.id
_entity.type
_entity.pdbx_description
1 polymer ?
#
loop_
_entity_poly.entity_id
_entity_poly.type
_entity_poly.pdbx_seq_one_letter_code
_entity_poly.pdbx_strand_id
1 'polypeptide(L)' 'MTEVYLKLNQETKRYECYHVVTDEYVQTLTCGDWFMLIPDDEDLEVPGRIEYSNSSGYYWIDSGDSTRQQLMDGLKGYVA' A
#
# COMPACT_ATOMS: atom_id res chain seq x y z
N MET A 1 12.71 -5.30 4.62
CA MET A 1 11.74 -4.45 3.90
C MET A 1 11.84 -4.81 2.44
N THR A 2 10.72 -5.23 1.86
CA THR A 2 10.61 -5.71 0.47
C THR A 2 9.91 -4.63 -0.33
N GLU A 3 10.53 -4.18 -1.44
CA GLU A 3 9.92 -3.22 -2.34
C GLU A 3 8.83 -3.91 -3.16
N VAL A 4 7.62 -3.35 -3.11
CA VAL A 4 6.43 -3.93 -3.70
C VAL A 4 5.64 -2.88 -4.47
N TYR A 5 4.85 -3.34 -5.42
CA TYR A 5 3.75 -2.57 -5.99
C TYR A 5 2.41 -3.22 -5.62
N LEU A 6 1.36 -2.41 -5.57
CA LEU A 6 0.01 -2.86 -5.22
C LEU A 6 -0.79 -3.34 -6.43
N LYS A 7 -1.61 -4.36 -6.22
CA LYS A 7 -2.62 -4.80 -7.19
C LYS A 7 -3.90 -5.21 -6.47
N LEU A 8 -5.05 -4.72 -6.93
CA LEU A 8 -6.35 -5.07 -6.40
C LEU A 8 -6.78 -6.45 -6.92
N ASN A 9 -6.86 -7.43 -6.02
CA ASN A 9 -7.45 -8.72 -6.34
C ASN A 9 -8.97 -8.58 -6.52
N GLN A 10 -9.46 -8.91 -7.72
CA GLN A 10 -10.87 -8.74 -8.07
C GLN A 10 -11.81 -9.75 -7.42
N GLU A 11 -11.31 -10.90 -6.96
CA GLU A 11 -12.10 -11.93 -6.30
C GLU A 11 -12.26 -11.60 -4.81
N THR A 12 -11.17 -11.21 -4.14
CA THR A 12 -11.17 -10.93 -2.70
C THR A 12 -11.48 -9.48 -2.35
N LYS A 13 -11.40 -8.57 -3.34
CA LYS A 13 -11.49 -7.12 -3.19
C LYS A 13 -10.46 -6.56 -2.19
N ARG A 14 -9.30 -7.20 -2.07
CA ARG A 14 -8.17 -6.76 -1.23
C ARG A 14 -6.98 -6.38 -2.10
N TYR A 15 -6.18 -5.44 -1.61
CA TYR A 15 -4.89 -5.14 -2.23
C TYR A 15 -3.87 -6.23 -1.87
N GLU A 16 -3.09 -6.63 -2.86
CA GLU A 16 -1.98 -7.55 -2.74
C GLU A 16 -0.70 -6.83 -3.12
N CYS A 17 0.40 -7.24 -2.49
CA CYS A 17 1.74 -6.75 -2.74
C CYS A 17 2.48 -7.73 -3.64
N TYR A 18 3.09 -7.23 -4.70
CA TYR A 18 3.93 -7.99 -5.62
C TYR A 18 5.33 -7.38 -5.65
N HIS A 19 6.36 -8.21 -5.63
CA HIS A 19 7.74 -7.75 -5.64
C HIS A 19 8.05 -7.01 -6.94
N VAL A 20 8.64 -5.80 -6.86
CA VAL A 20 8.84 -4.93 -8.04
C VAL A 20 9.73 -5.53 -9.13
N VAL A 21 10.74 -6.33 -8.76
CA VAL A 21 11.66 -6.99 -9.72
C VAL A 21 11.16 -8.36 -10.19
N THR A 22 10.73 -9.25 -9.29
CA THR A 22 10.41 -10.64 -9.64
C THR A 22 8.96 -10.85 -10.05
N ASP A 23 8.08 -9.87 -9.82
CA ASP A 23 6.63 -9.97 -10.04
C ASP A 23 5.96 -11.08 -9.20
N GLU A 24 6.63 -11.54 -8.15
CA GLU A 24 6.12 -12.59 -7.26
C GLU A 24 5.20 -11.99 -6.20
N TYR A 25 4.11 -12.70 -5.90
CA TYR A 25 3.23 -12.37 -4.77
C TYR A 25 4.02 -12.40 -3.45
N VAL A 26 3.85 -11.37 -2.64
CA VAL A 26 4.48 -11.23 -1.32
C VAL A 26 3.45 -11.47 -0.22
N GLN A 27 2.39 -10.66 -0.20
CA GLN A 27 1.35 -10.73 0.83
C GLN A 27 0.07 -10.01 0.41
N THR A 28 -1.03 -10.27 1.11
CA THR A 28 -2.28 -9.51 1.00
C THR A 28 -2.35 -8.47 2.11
N LEU A 29 -2.68 -7.23 1.78
CA LEU A 29 -2.84 -6.14 2.74
C LEU A 29 -4.20 -6.21 3.45
N THR A 30 -4.16 -5.89 4.74
CA THR A 30 -5.28 -5.80 5.65
C THR A 30 -5.21 -4.51 6.47
N CYS A 31 -6.31 -4.11 7.10
CA CYS A 31 -6.31 -2.90 7.93
C CYS A 31 -5.33 -3.03 9.10
N GLY A 32 -4.58 -1.96 9.36
CA GLY A 32 -3.54 -1.89 10.39
C GLY A 32 -2.14 -2.29 9.90
N ASP A 33 -2.03 -2.95 8.74
CA ASP A 33 -0.74 -3.32 8.15
C ASP A 33 0.10 -2.07 7.87
N TRP A 34 1.38 -2.16 8.19
CA TRP A 34 2.34 -1.10 7.88
C TRP A 34 2.68 -1.11 6.40
N PHE A 35 2.72 0.08 5.81
CA PHE A 35 3.14 0.28 4.44
C PHE A 35 3.93 1.59 4.34
N MET A 36 5.18 1.47 3.91
CA MET A 36 6.08 2.58 3.67
C MET A 36 5.85 3.08 2.24
N LEU A 37 5.08 4.16 2.07
CA LEU A 37 4.75 4.69 0.76
C LEU A 37 6.00 5.30 0.10
N ILE A 38 6.20 5.02 -1.19
CA ILE A 38 7.18 5.72 -2.03
C ILE A 38 6.38 6.66 -2.95
N PRO A 39 6.32 7.97 -2.68
CA PRO A 39 5.65 8.93 -3.54
C PRO A 39 6.37 9.04 -4.89
N ASP A 40 5.63 9.31 -5.97
CA ASP A 40 6.22 9.48 -7.30
C ASP A 40 7.09 10.75 -7.42
N ASP A 41 6.82 11.77 -6.60
CA ASP A 41 7.41 13.12 -6.70
C ASP A 41 8.39 13.47 -5.56
N GLU A 42 8.60 12.58 -4.59
CA GLU A 42 9.44 12.86 -3.42
C GLU A 42 10.48 11.76 -3.17
N ASP A 43 11.73 12.16 -2.93
CA ASP A 43 12.83 11.28 -2.49
C ASP A 43 12.64 10.78 -1.03
N LEU A 44 11.41 10.76 -0.51
CA LEU A 44 11.09 10.49 0.88
C LEU A 44 10.11 9.32 1.02
N GLU A 45 10.57 8.30 1.75
CA GLU A 45 9.74 7.17 2.18
C GLU A 45 8.83 7.61 3.34
N VAL A 46 7.52 7.44 3.17
CA VAL A 46 6.54 7.96 4.13
C VAL A 46 5.85 6.81 4.90
N PRO A 47 5.99 6.72 6.23
CA PRO A 47 5.42 5.64 7.00
C PRO A 47 3.94 5.84 7.23
N GLY A 48 3.18 4.79 6.98
CA GLY A 48 1.76 4.80 7.29
C GLY A 48 1.16 3.41 7.34
N ARG A 49 -0.15 3.38 7.47
CA ARG A 49 -0.91 2.14 7.61
C ARG A 49 -1.97 2.03 6.54
N ILE A 50 -2.31 0.79 6.21
CA ILE A 50 -3.44 0.49 5.36
C ILE A 50 -4.71 0.47 6.20
N GLU A 51 -5.76 1.10 5.69
CA GLU A 51 -7.07 1.13 6.31
C GLU A 51 -8.16 1.00 5.24
N TYR A 52 -9.38 0.73 5.69
CA TYR A 52 -10.55 0.59 4.82
C TYR A 52 -11.75 1.29 5.43
N SER A 53 -12.52 1.98 4.59
CA SER A 53 -13.86 2.43 4.96
C SER A 53 -14.87 2.10 3.86
N ASN A 54 -16.13 1.88 4.26
CA ASN A 54 -17.21 1.59 3.31
C ASN A 54 -17.45 2.73 2.31
N SER A 55 -17.10 3.97 2.65
CA SER A 55 -17.29 5.16 1.80
C SER A 55 -16.14 5.40 0.83
N SER A 56 -14.91 5.04 1.20
CA SER A 56 -13.71 5.44 0.47
C SER A 56 -12.91 4.25 -0.09
N GLY A 57 -13.25 3.03 0.29
CA GLY A 57 -12.47 1.84 -0.02
C GLY A 57 -11.17 1.80 0.79
N TYR A 58 -10.16 1.12 0.25
CA TYR A 58 -8.83 1.04 0.85
C TYR A 58 -8.06 2.35 0.66
N TYR A 59 -7.40 2.79 1.73
CA TYR A 59 -6.53 3.96 1.73
C TYR A 59 -5.32 3.71 2.62
N TRP A 60 -4.26 4.43 2.34
CA TRP A 60 -3.11 4.58 3.21
C TRP A 60 -3.29 5.83 4.09
N ILE A 61 -2.87 5.78 5.35
CA ILE A 61 -2.87 6.91 6.28
C ILE A 61 -1.46 7.14 6.83
N ASP A 62 -0.99 8.37 6.67
CA ASP A 62 0.30 8.85 7.18
C ASP A 62 0.36 8.73 8.71
N SER A 63 1.46 8.21 9.23
CA SER A 63 1.66 8.01 10.68
C SER A 63 2.14 9.26 11.42
N GLY A 64 2.69 10.24 10.73
CA GLY A 64 3.15 11.51 11.27
C GLY A 64 2.06 12.59 11.29
N ASP A 65 1.32 12.76 10.19
CA ASP A 65 0.36 13.87 10.04
C ASP A 65 -1.10 13.45 9.79
N SER A 66 -1.38 12.15 9.66
CA SER A 66 -2.71 11.58 9.40
C SER A 66 -3.33 11.95 8.06
N THR A 67 -2.55 12.46 7.10
CA THR A 67 -2.96 12.63 5.71
C THR A 67 -3.33 11.27 5.10
N ARG A 68 -4.33 11.25 4.21
CA ARG A 68 -4.85 10.03 3.60
C ARG A 68 -4.65 10.04 2.09
N GLN A 69 -4.29 8.88 1.55
CA GLN A 69 -4.18 8.65 0.12
C GLN A 69 -4.92 7.38 -0.26
N GLN A 70 -5.72 7.42 -1.32
CA GLN A 70 -6.42 6.23 -1.80
C GLN A 70 -5.41 5.23 -2.40
N LEU A 71 -5.58 3.94 -2.09
CA LEU A 71 -4.77 2.91 -2.72
C LEU A 71 -5.22 2.69 -4.16
N MET A 72 -4.26 2.47 -5.06
CA MET A 72 -4.47 2.19 -6.47
C MET A 72 -3.45 1.17 -6.99
N ASP A 73 -3.81 0.49 -8.08
CA ASP A 73 -2.91 -0.45 -8.75
C ASP A 73 -1.62 0.27 -9.21
N GLY A 74 -0.48 -0.37 -8.98
CA GLY A 74 0.85 0.15 -9.33
C GLY A 74 1.49 1.05 -8.26
N LEU A 75 0.76 1.44 -7.21
CA LEU A 75 1.32 2.23 -6.11
C LEU A 75 2.46 1.45 -5.43
N LYS A 76 3.62 2.10 -5.27
CA LYS A 76 4.83 1.47 -4.75
C LYS A 76 5.06 1.75 -3.28
N GLY A 77 5.76 0.84 -2.63
CA GLY A 77 6.17 1.01 -1.25
C GLY A 77 6.99 -0.15 -0.72
N TYR A 78 7.25 -0.14 0.58
CA TYR A 78 7.87 -1.24 1.28
C TYR A 78 6.93 -1.88 2.30
N VAL A 79 7.01 -3.21 2.38
CA VAL A 79 6.39 -4.03 3.44
C VAL A 79 7.48 -4.78 4.23
N ALA A 80 7.18 -5.11 5.49
CA ALA A 80 8.09 -5.81 6.39
C ALA A 80 8.10 -7.32 6.17
#